data_AF-A0A2W6AMH9-F1
#
_entry.id   AF-A0A2W6AMH9-F1
#
_cell.length_a   1.000
_cell.length_b   1.000
_cell.length_c   1.000
_cell.angle_alpha   90.00
_cell.angle_beta   90.00
_cell.angle_gamma   90.00
#
_symmetry.space_group_name_H-M   'P 1'
#
loop_
_entity.id
_entity.type
_entity.pdbx_description
1 polymer ?
#
loop_
_entity_poly.entity_id
_entity_poly.type
_entity_poly.pdbx_seq_one_letter_code
_entity_poly.pdbx_strand_id
1 'polypeptide(L)'
;MRQLESRATTLCEQPAGVLAADEAMRLDGAGGRTLALQMGSQWTRADRLIGMWSCYLVFALGLAYVPTMVAGFVAAGGLSAPIPDPYQAVMELLILLLAPALVVAFAALYRYASPSKKTLSLSALVLVALMAGITICVHFVVLTVGRQANETTLPGFALLFSWT
;
A
#
# COMPACT_ATOMS: atom_id res chain seq x y z
N MET A 1 -10.37 -46.76 55.50
CA MET A 1 -10.74 -45.63 56.38
C MET A 1 -9.59 -44.66 56.70
N ARG A 2 -8.39 -44.74 56.09
CA ARG A 2 -7.24 -43.86 56.42
C ARG A 2 -6.84 -42.87 55.29
N GLN A 3 -7.60 -42.84 54.20
CA GLN A 3 -7.31 -42.04 52.98
C GLN A 3 -8.25 -40.85 52.78
N LEU A 4 -9.38 -40.80 53.52
CA LEU A 4 -10.34 -39.70 53.40
C LEU A 4 -10.05 -38.54 54.36
N GLU A 5 -9.34 -38.80 55.47
CA GLU A 5 -8.93 -37.74 56.41
C GLU A 5 -7.76 -36.90 55.89
N SER A 6 -6.92 -37.42 54.99
CA SER A 6 -5.78 -36.70 54.43
C SER A 6 -6.16 -35.62 53.42
N ARG A 7 -7.39 -35.66 52.87
CA ARG A 7 -7.88 -34.66 51.91
C ARG A 7 -8.61 -33.50 52.58
N ALA A 8 -9.07 -33.67 53.82
CA ALA A 8 -9.79 -32.63 54.55
C ALA A 8 -8.85 -31.60 55.17
N THR A 9 -7.60 -31.96 55.47
CA THR A 9 -6.61 -31.08 56.08
C THR A 9 -5.83 -30.20 55.09
N THR A 10 -5.98 -30.41 53.78
CA THR A 10 -5.29 -29.57 52.75
C THR A 10 -6.13 -28.41 52.24
N LEU A 11 -7.39 -28.27 52.67
CA LEU A 11 -8.28 -27.19 52.23
C LEU A 11 -8.34 -26.00 53.22
N CYS A 12 -7.64 -26.06 54.36
CA CYS A 12 -7.83 -25.11 55.45
C CYS A 12 -6.66 -24.13 55.71
N GLU A 13 -5.67 -24.02 54.83
CA GLU A 13 -4.69 -22.93 54.88
C GLU A 13 -4.22 -22.54 53.47
N GLN A 14 -5.15 -22.05 52.64
CA GLN A 14 -4.76 -21.21 51.51
C GLN A 14 -5.03 -19.77 51.93
N PRO A 15 -3.99 -18.97 52.27
CA PRO A 15 -4.20 -17.59 52.69
C PRO A 15 -4.93 -16.86 51.57
N ALA A 16 -6.05 -16.21 51.88
CA ALA A 16 -6.90 -15.50 50.91
C ALA A 16 -6.10 -14.54 50.00
N GLY A 17 -4.95 -14.05 50.48
CA GLY A 17 -4.01 -13.23 49.71
C GLY A 17 -3.32 -13.95 48.54
N VAL A 18 -3.08 -15.27 48.60
CA VAL A 18 -2.46 -16.04 47.50
C VAL A 18 -3.46 -16.30 46.39
N LEU A 19 -4.73 -16.59 46.73
CA LEU A 19 -5.79 -16.74 45.73
C LEU A 19 -6.08 -15.41 45.02
N ALA A 20 -6.13 -14.30 45.77
CA ALA A 20 -6.31 -12.96 45.22
C ALA A 20 -5.13 -12.52 44.35
N ALA A 21 -3.89 -12.86 44.73
CA ALA A 21 -2.70 -12.59 43.90
C ALA A 21 -2.67 -13.44 42.63
N ASP A 22 -3.08 -14.71 42.69
CA ASP A 22 -3.16 -15.60 41.53
C ASP A 22 -4.31 -15.20 40.58
N GLU A 23 -5.44 -14.71 41.11
CA GLU A 23 -6.52 -14.10 40.31
C GLU A 23 -6.09 -12.77 39.68
N ALA A 24 -5.43 -11.89 40.43
CA ALA A 24 -4.92 -10.62 39.89
C ALA A 24 -3.88 -10.85 38.77
N MET A 25 -2.98 -11.82 38.95
CA MET A 25 -2.00 -12.21 37.93
C MET A 25 -2.64 -12.91 36.72
N ARG A 26 -3.72 -13.69 36.92
CA ARG A 26 -4.51 -14.25 35.82
C ARG A 26 -5.29 -13.21 35.04
N LEU A 27 -5.87 -12.21 35.72
CA LEU A 27 -6.62 -11.12 35.09
C LEU A 27 -5.69 -10.17 34.32
N ASP A 28 -4.49 -9.90 34.85
CA ASP A 28 -3.47 -9.11 34.16
C ASP A 28 -2.91 -9.86 32.93
N GLY A 29 -2.63 -11.15 33.08
CA GLY A 29 -2.21 -12.01 31.96
C GLY A 29 -3.29 -12.19 30.89
N ALA A 30 -4.56 -12.29 31.28
CA ALA A 30 -5.70 -12.35 30.35
C ALA A 30 -5.93 -10.99 29.67
N GLY A 31 -5.80 -9.88 30.39
CA GLY A 31 -5.89 -8.52 29.86
C GLY A 31 -4.78 -8.24 28.84
N GLY A 32 -3.54 -8.59 29.17
CA GLY A 32 -2.39 -8.44 28.28
C GLY A 32 -2.48 -9.30 27.01
N ARG A 33 -2.98 -10.54 27.13
CA ARG A 33 -3.20 -11.41 25.96
C ARG A 33 -4.35 -10.92 25.08
N THR A 34 -5.43 -10.41 25.67
CA THR A 34 -6.56 -9.82 24.94
C THR A 34 -6.12 -8.56 24.20
N LEU A 35 -5.36 -7.67 24.84
CA LEU A 35 -4.80 -6.48 24.22
C LEU A 35 -3.81 -6.81 23.09
N ALA A 36 -2.92 -7.79 23.28
CA ALA A 36 -2.00 -8.23 22.24
C ALA A 36 -2.73 -8.87 21.04
N LEU A 37 -3.78 -9.67 21.28
CA LEU A 37 -4.63 -10.23 20.24
C LEU A 37 -5.44 -9.15 19.51
N GLN A 38 -5.97 -8.16 20.24
CA GLN A 38 -6.75 -7.07 19.68
C GLN A 38 -5.87 -6.15 18.82
N MET A 39 -4.69 -5.78 19.31
CA MET A 39 -3.68 -5.03 18.55
C MET A 39 -3.19 -5.82 17.32
N GLY A 40 -2.90 -7.12 17.48
CA GLY A 40 -2.51 -8.00 16.35
C GLY A 40 -3.62 -8.13 15.30
N SER A 41 -4.89 -8.21 15.71
CA SER A 41 -6.04 -8.29 14.80
C SER A 41 -6.30 -6.98 14.06
N GLN A 42 -6.17 -5.83 14.75
CA GLN A 42 -6.39 -4.51 14.18
C GLN A 42 -5.29 -4.18 13.15
N TRP A 43 -4.03 -4.48 13.48
CA TRP A 43 -2.89 -4.31 12.60
C TRP A 43 -3.07 -5.07 11.29
N THR A 44 -3.50 -6.32 11.37
CA THR A 44 -3.74 -7.15 10.18
C THR A 44 -4.92 -6.65 9.35
N ARG A 45 -5.99 -6.11 9.99
CA ARG A 45 -7.14 -5.54 9.27
C ARG A 45 -6.79 -4.25 8.54
N ALA A 46 -6.07 -3.33 9.19
CA ALA A 46 -5.65 -2.07 8.59
C ALA A 46 -4.79 -2.31 7.34
N ASP A 47 -3.83 -3.24 7.41
CA ASP A 47 -3.01 -3.64 6.26
C ASP A 47 -3.84 -4.23 5.11
N ARG A 48 -4.84 -5.07 5.43
CA ARG A 48 -5.73 -5.65 4.40
C ARG A 48 -6.55 -4.56 3.72
N LEU A 49 -7.05 -3.60 4.49
CA LEU A 49 -7.81 -2.48 3.95
C LEU A 49 -6.93 -1.61 3.05
N ILE A 50 -5.73 -1.23 3.48
CA ILE A 50 -4.80 -0.43 2.67
C ILE A 50 -4.43 -1.18 1.38
N GLY A 51 -4.12 -2.47 1.47
CA GLY A 51 -3.83 -3.31 0.30
C GLY A 51 -5.02 -3.42 -0.66
N MET A 52 -6.22 -3.64 -0.13
CA MET A 52 -7.43 -3.74 -0.93
C MET A 52 -7.78 -2.41 -1.61
N TRP A 53 -7.76 -1.31 -0.86
CA TRP A 53 -8.05 0.03 -1.40
C TRP A 53 -7.01 0.50 -2.40
N SER A 54 -5.72 0.20 -2.20
CA SER A 54 -4.68 0.54 -3.18
C SER A 54 -4.86 -0.25 -4.48
N CYS A 55 -5.17 -1.55 -4.42
CA CYS A 55 -5.50 -2.33 -5.61
C CYS A 55 -6.75 -1.80 -6.34
N TYR A 56 -7.81 -1.45 -5.60
CA TYR A 56 -9.00 -0.83 -6.19
C TYR A 56 -8.70 0.52 -6.83
N LEU A 57 -7.86 1.34 -6.19
CA LEU A 57 -7.44 2.64 -6.72
C LEU A 57 -6.64 2.46 -8.02
N VAL A 58 -5.68 1.53 -8.06
CA VAL A 58 -4.92 1.19 -9.26
C VAL A 58 -5.86 0.74 -10.39
N PHE A 59 -6.83 -0.13 -10.07
CA PHE A 59 -7.82 -0.60 -11.03
C PHE A 59 -8.71 0.54 -11.56
N ALA A 60 -9.24 1.39 -10.67
CA ALA A 60 -10.11 2.50 -11.04
C ALA A 60 -9.37 3.55 -11.88
N LEU A 61 -8.13 3.89 -11.52
CA LEU A 61 -7.28 4.79 -12.28
C LEU A 61 -6.96 4.22 -13.67
N GLY A 62 -6.62 2.92 -13.76
CA GLY A 62 -6.42 2.24 -15.04
C GLY A 62 -7.68 2.24 -15.90
N LEU A 63 -8.85 2.01 -15.30
CA LEU A 63 -10.13 2.04 -15.99
C LEU A 63 -10.50 3.44 -16.48
N ALA A 64 -10.10 4.50 -15.79
CA ALA A 64 -10.26 5.89 -16.25
C ALA A 64 -9.21 6.27 -17.31
N TYR A 65 -8.03 5.67 -17.27
CA TYR A 65 -6.94 5.95 -18.20
C TYR A 65 -7.27 5.49 -19.62
N VAL A 66 -7.74 4.25 -19.77
CA VAL A 66 -8.08 3.66 -21.08
C VAL A 66 -9.06 4.53 -21.90
N PRO A 67 -10.24 4.93 -21.40
CA PRO A 67 -11.17 5.75 -22.17
C PRO A 67 -10.63 7.14 -22.45
N THR A 68 -9.82 7.72 -21.55
CA THR A 68 -9.15 9.01 -21.78
C THR A 68 -8.18 8.90 -22.96
N MET A 69 -7.39 7.82 -23.00
CA MET A 69 -6.47 7.53 -24.11
C MET A 69 -7.22 7.34 -25.42
N VAL A 70 -8.29 6.54 -25.42
CA VAL A 70 -9.13 6.32 -26.61
C VAL A 70 -9.72 7.63 -27.11
N ALA A 71 -10.28 8.45 -26.21
CA ALA A 71 -10.81 9.76 -26.55
C ALA A 71 -9.74 10.69 -27.14
N GLY A 72 -8.52 10.66 -26.59
CA GLY A 72 -7.38 11.40 -27.12
C GLY A 72 -7.03 11.03 -28.56
N PHE A 73 -6.97 9.73 -28.87
CA PHE A 73 -6.69 9.28 -30.24
C PHE A 73 -7.84 9.56 -31.22
N VAL A 74 -9.08 9.47 -30.76
CA VAL A 74 -10.25 9.84 -31.56
C VAL A 74 -10.20 11.35 -31.88
N ALA A 75 -9.85 12.19 -30.91
CA ALA A 75 -9.69 13.62 -31.10
C ALA A 75 -8.50 13.97 -32.02
N ALA A 76 -7.42 13.18 -31.97
CA ALA A 76 -6.25 13.34 -32.83
C ALA A 76 -6.51 12.94 -34.31
N GLY A 77 -7.61 12.23 -34.59
CA GLY A 77 -7.95 11.78 -35.95
C GLY A 77 -7.17 10.54 -36.41
N GLY A 78 -6.49 9.83 -35.52
CA GLY A 78 -5.75 8.61 -35.82
C GLY A 78 -4.71 8.24 -34.77
N LEU A 79 -4.16 7.03 -34.86
CA LEU A 79 -3.16 6.51 -33.91
C LEU A 79 -1.74 7.06 -34.12
N SER A 80 -1.49 7.68 -35.28
CA SER A 80 -0.18 8.25 -35.63
C SER A 80 -0.10 9.75 -35.38
N ALA A 81 -1.22 10.38 -35.00
CA ALA A 81 -1.26 11.80 -34.69
C ALA A 81 -0.97 12.03 -33.19
N PRO A 82 -0.23 13.09 -32.84
CA PRO A 82 -0.08 13.56 -31.47
C PRO A 82 -1.43 13.70 -30.75
N ILE A 83 -1.50 13.27 -29.49
CA ILE A 83 -2.73 13.39 -28.70
C ILE A 83 -2.87 14.85 -28.27
N PRO A 84 -3.97 15.54 -28.66
CA PRO A 84 -4.14 16.93 -28.31
C PRO A 84 -4.50 17.11 -26.83
N ASP A 85 -4.22 18.30 -26.33
CA ASP A 85 -4.80 18.76 -25.09
C ASP A 85 -6.33 18.88 -25.17
N PRO A 86 -7.06 18.59 -24.08
CA PRO A 86 -6.59 18.33 -22.70
C PRO A 86 -6.32 16.85 -22.37
N TYR A 87 -6.54 15.92 -23.32
CA TYR A 87 -6.51 14.48 -23.05
C TYR A 87 -5.13 13.99 -22.59
N GLN A 88 -4.06 14.52 -23.19
CA GLN A 88 -2.70 14.20 -22.77
C GLN A 88 -2.44 14.60 -21.31
N ALA A 89 -2.78 15.83 -20.92
CA ALA A 89 -2.61 16.29 -19.54
C ALA A 89 -3.37 15.43 -18.53
N VAL A 90 -4.61 15.05 -18.86
CA VAL A 90 -5.42 14.17 -18.00
C VAL A 90 -4.76 12.81 -17.85
N MET A 91 -4.29 12.19 -18.94
CA MET A 91 -3.57 10.91 -18.87
C MET A 91 -2.32 10.99 -17.99
N GLU A 92 -1.54 12.07 -18.10
CA GLU A 92 -0.33 12.28 -17.29
C GLU A 92 -0.67 12.42 -15.80
N LEU A 93 -1.74 13.14 -15.46
CA LEU A 93 -2.22 13.22 -14.07
C LEU A 93 -2.68 11.86 -13.54
N LEU A 94 -3.38 11.07 -14.37
CA LEU A 94 -3.77 9.71 -13.99
C LEU A 94 -2.55 8.83 -13.72
N ILE A 95 -1.49 8.94 -14.53
CA ILE A 95 -0.23 8.21 -14.32
C ILE A 95 0.47 8.68 -13.04
N LEU A 96 0.50 9.99 -12.76
CA LEU A 96 1.07 10.55 -11.53
C LEU A 96 0.37 10.04 -10.27
N LEU A 97 -0.93 9.76 -10.34
CA LEU A 97 -1.69 9.13 -9.24
C LEU A 97 -1.51 7.61 -9.20
N LEU A 98 -1.42 6.97 -10.36
CA LEU A 98 -1.29 5.52 -10.50
C LEU A 98 0.06 5.02 -9.94
N ALA A 99 1.15 5.72 -10.25
CA ALA A 99 2.50 5.35 -9.82
C ALA A 99 2.65 5.19 -8.29
N PRO A 100 2.28 6.17 -7.44
CA PRO A 100 2.35 6.00 -5.98
C PRO A 100 1.32 4.99 -5.46
N ALA A 101 0.12 4.91 -6.06
CA ALA A 101 -0.87 3.89 -5.69
C ALA A 101 -0.33 2.47 -5.89
N LEU A 102 0.43 2.25 -6.97
CA LEU A 102 1.09 0.98 -7.27
C LEU A 102 2.19 0.65 -6.23
N VAL A 103 2.99 1.64 -5.81
CA VAL A 103 3.98 1.46 -4.74
C VAL A 103 3.30 1.03 -3.44
N VAL A 104 2.19 1.67 -3.07
CA VAL A 104 1.43 1.30 -1.86
C VAL A 104 0.87 -0.13 -1.96
N ALA A 105 0.38 -0.54 -3.13
CA ALA A 105 -0.08 -1.91 -3.35
C ALA A 105 1.06 -2.93 -3.18
N PHE A 106 2.24 -2.64 -3.71
CA PHE A 106 3.41 -3.50 -3.54
C PHE A 106 3.95 -3.51 -2.10
N ALA A 107 3.84 -2.39 -1.37
CA ALA A 107 4.17 -2.33 0.04
C ALA A 107 3.24 -3.23 0.87
N ALA A 108 1.95 -3.24 0.56
CA ALA A 108 0.99 -4.17 1.17
C ALA A 108 1.33 -5.63 0.81
N LEU A 109 1.66 -5.93 -0.45
CA LEU A 109 2.10 -7.27 -0.88
C LEU A 109 3.34 -7.76 -0.10
N TYR A 110 4.32 -6.89 0.11
CA TYR A 110 5.52 -7.20 0.89
C TYR A 110 5.20 -7.62 2.33
N ARG A 111 4.17 -7.03 2.93
CA ARG A 111 3.74 -7.39 4.29
C ARG A 111 3.16 -8.80 4.34
N TYR A 112 2.37 -9.19 3.34
CA TYR A 112 1.77 -10.54 3.25
C TYR A 112 2.71 -11.62 2.71
N ALA A 113 3.88 -11.25 2.19
CA ALA A 113 4.85 -12.22 1.69
C ALA A 113 5.34 -13.17 2.81
N SER A 114 5.38 -14.47 2.52
CA SER A 114 5.93 -15.47 3.43
C SER A 114 7.42 -15.21 3.70
N PRO A 115 7.97 -15.66 4.86
CA PRO A 115 9.37 -15.42 5.21
C PRO A 115 10.35 -15.88 4.13
N SER A 116 10.08 -17.02 3.49
CA SER A 116 10.90 -17.58 2.41
C SER A 116 10.92 -16.73 1.13
N LYS A 117 9.92 -15.86 0.91
CA LYS A 117 9.80 -14.97 -0.26
C LYS A 117 10.02 -13.50 0.08
N LYS A 118 10.36 -13.18 1.33
CA LYS A 118 10.45 -11.81 1.84
C LYS A 118 11.51 -11.00 1.07
N THR A 119 12.68 -11.59 0.81
CA THR A 119 13.75 -10.94 0.04
C THR A 119 13.31 -10.61 -1.39
N LEU A 120 12.71 -11.57 -2.09
CA LEU A 120 12.19 -11.35 -3.45
C LEU A 120 11.11 -10.27 -3.49
N SER A 121 10.21 -10.28 -2.50
CA SER A 121 9.16 -9.27 -2.41
C SER A 121 9.71 -7.88 -2.07
N LEU A 122 10.80 -7.79 -1.31
CA LEU A 122 11.50 -6.53 -1.04
C LEU A 122 12.15 -6.00 -2.32
N SER A 123 12.83 -6.86 -3.08
CA SER A 123 13.41 -6.50 -4.37
C SER A 123 12.34 -5.98 -5.34
N ALA A 124 11.18 -6.63 -5.41
CA ALA A 124 10.05 -6.15 -6.21
C ALA A 124 9.56 -4.77 -5.75
N LEU A 125 9.44 -4.53 -4.44
CA LEU A 125 9.04 -3.23 -3.91
C LEU A 125 10.05 -2.12 -4.27
N VAL A 126 11.36 -2.38 -4.15
CA VAL A 126 12.41 -1.42 -4.52
C VAL A 126 12.35 -1.10 -6.01
N LEU A 127 12.21 -2.11 -6.86
CA LEU A 127 12.12 -1.91 -8.30
C LEU A 127 10.88 -1.11 -8.69
N VAL A 128 9.72 -1.39 -8.08
CA VAL A 128 8.49 -0.64 -8.32
C VAL A 128 8.63 0.81 -7.82
N ALA A 129 9.29 1.04 -6.68
CA ALA A 129 9.54 2.39 -6.19
C ALA A 129 10.47 3.20 -7.12
N LEU A 130 11.53 2.58 -7.64
CA LEU A 130 12.42 3.22 -8.61
C LEU A 130 11.71 3.54 -9.92
N MET A 131 10.96 2.56 -10.46
CA MET A 131 10.14 2.74 -11.65
C MET A 131 9.13 3.88 -11.47
N ALA A 132 8.38 3.88 -10.35
CA ALA A 132 7.41 4.92 -10.05
C ALA A 132 8.07 6.30 -9.93
N GLY A 133 9.23 6.40 -9.29
CA GLY A 133 9.99 7.66 -9.21
C GLY A 133 10.37 8.20 -10.58
N ILE A 134 10.91 7.34 -11.46
CA ILE A 134 11.25 7.72 -12.84
C ILE A 134 10.00 8.16 -13.61
N THR A 135 8.91 7.38 -13.53
CA THR A 135 7.63 7.72 -14.15
C THR A 135 7.12 9.08 -13.70
N ILE A 136 7.12 9.34 -12.38
CA ILE A 136 6.70 10.63 -11.83
C ILE A 136 7.57 11.76 -12.35
N CYS A 137 8.90 11.61 -12.32
CA CYS A 137 9.81 12.64 -12.82
C CYS A 137 9.57 12.96 -14.30
N VAL A 138 9.47 11.94 -15.16
CA VAL A 138 9.24 12.12 -16.60
C VAL A 138 7.91 12.82 -16.85
N HIS A 139 6.80 12.31 -16.28
CA HIS A 139 5.48 12.91 -16.49
C HIS A 139 5.35 14.30 -15.88
N PHE A 140 6.03 14.56 -14.77
CA PHE A 140 6.10 15.91 -14.20
C PHE A 140 6.82 16.87 -15.13
N VAL A 141 7.95 16.47 -15.71
CA VAL A 141 8.69 17.30 -16.69
C VAL A 141 7.86 17.54 -17.95
N VAL A 142 7.16 16.54 -18.47
CA VAL A 142 6.27 16.72 -19.64
C VAL A 142 5.13 17.68 -19.30
N LEU A 143 4.46 17.51 -18.15
CA LEU A 143 3.38 18.41 -17.70
C LEU A 143 3.85 19.85 -17.44
N THR A 144 5.08 20.06 -16.99
CA THR A 144 5.54 21.40 -16.60
C THR A 144 6.35 22.08 -17.69
N VAL A 145 7.41 21.43 -18.16
CA VAL A 145 8.33 21.94 -19.19
C VAL A 145 7.78 21.67 -20.57
N GLY A 146 7.31 20.46 -20.86
CA GLY A 146 6.78 20.10 -22.19
C GLY A 146 5.64 21.01 -22.65
N ARG A 147 4.80 21.47 -21.71
CA ARG A 147 3.69 22.39 -22.01
C ARG A 147 4.09 23.86 -22.17
N GLN A 148 5.20 24.28 -21.57
CA GLN A 148 5.61 25.69 -21.53
C GLN A 148 6.77 26.00 -22.46
N ALA A 149 7.58 25.00 -22.80
CA ALA A 149 8.77 25.16 -23.60
C ALA A 149 8.45 25.13 -25.09
N ASN A 150 9.04 26.08 -25.81
CA ASN A 150 9.12 26.07 -27.26
C ASN A 150 10.60 26.04 -27.66
N GLU A 151 10.89 25.77 -28.94
CA GLU A 151 12.27 25.78 -29.48
C GLU A 151 13.00 27.10 -29.23
N THR A 152 12.26 28.20 -29.11
CA THR A 152 12.80 29.53 -28.81
C THR A 152 13.26 29.69 -27.36
N THR A 153 12.76 28.85 -26.45
CA THR A 153 13.03 28.92 -25.00
C THR A 153 14.11 27.92 -24.58
N LEU A 154 14.19 26.76 -25.26
CA LEU A 154 15.16 25.70 -24.96
C LEU A 154 15.78 25.15 -26.26
N PRO A 155 17.04 25.48 -26.55
CA PRO A 155 17.77 24.87 -27.67
C PRO A 155 17.82 23.34 -27.49
N GLY A 156 17.33 22.60 -28.49
CA GLY A 156 17.24 21.13 -28.44
C GLY A 156 15.93 20.58 -27.85
N PHE A 157 14.92 21.42 -27.60
CA PHE A 157 13.57 20.99 -27.18
C PHE A 157 13.00 19.90 -28.09
N ALA A 158 13.12 20.05 -29.40
CA ALA A 158 12.66 19.06 -30.38
C ALA A 158 13.35 17.69 -30.23
N LEU A 159 14.60 17.61 -29.75
CA LEU A 159 15.28 16.33 -29.52
C LEU A 159 14.71 15.60 -28.29
N LEU A 160 14.27 16.35 -27.29
CA LEU A 160 13.76 15.83 -26.02
C LEU A 160 12.25 15.56 -26.02
N PHE A 161 11.52 16.04 -27.03
CA PHE A 161 10.05 15.93 -27.10
C PHE A 161 9.53 15.68 -28.52
N SER A 162 10.35 15.19 -29.46
CA SER A 162 9.90 14.88 -30.84
C SER A 162 8.81 13.81 -30.94
N TRP A 163 8.53 13.11 -29.84
CA TRP A 163 7.54 12.04 -29.74
C TRP A 163 6.24 12.47 -29.03
N THR A 164 6.15 13.72 -28.57
CA THR A 164 4.92 14.32 -28.03
C THR A 164 4.26 15.15 -29.10
#